data_AF-A0A7S0NLQ3-F1
#
_entry.id   AF-A0A7S0NLQ3-F1
#
_cell.length_a   1.000
_cell.length_b   1.000
_cell.length_c   1.000
_cell.angle_alpha   90.00
_cell.angle_beta   90.00
_cell.angle_gamma   90.00
#
_symmetry.space_group_name_H-M   'P 1'
#
loop_
_entity.id
_entity.type
_entity.pdbx_description
1 polymer ?
#
loop_
_entity_poly.entity_id
_entity_poly.type
_entity_poly.pdbx_seq_one_letter_code
_entity_poly.pdbx_strand_id
1 'polypeptide(L)'
;NEEENEENEEEEEEDVGPIEPPTGSLVIHACASAEKGDELFNTFGQQNNASLLHKYGFCELHNAYTNVCVDVALVEDVVGGTKVRDAAAELGVDVSDDAYFEIEPDGTIEEALLAVLGRAHRGEDEEDDPTTESPDVRASLRTILERRAAMYGEDGGRGSDDDGGSVGDAVPAGGG
;
A
#
# COMPACT_ATOMS: atom_id res chain seq x y z
N ASN A 1 -19.99 47.70 -7.58
CA ASN A 1 -18.56 48.04 -7.43
C ASN A 1 -18.20 47.80 -5.98
N GLU A 2 -18.27 46.55 -5.55
CA GLU A 2 -17.75 46.07 -4.28
C GLU A 2 -17.27 44.66 -4.61
N GLU A 3 -15.98 44.57 -4.93
CA GLU A 3 -15.23 43.33 -5.09
C GLU A 3 -14.92 42.86 -3.66
N GLU A 4 -15.45 41.69 -3.28
CA GLU A 4 -15.05 41.04 -2.03
C GLU A 4 -13.72 40.33 -2.27
N ASN A 5 -12.74 40.75 -1.49
CA ASN A 5 -11.34 40.33 -1.49
C ASN A 5 -11.23 38.85 -1.11
N GLU A 6 -10.76 38.00 -2.03
CA GLU A 6 -10.21 36.69 -1.69
C GLU A 6 -8.83 36.91 -1.06
N GLU A 7 -8.76 36.89 0.27
CA GLU A 7 -7.50 36.85 1.00
C GLU A 7 -6.87 35.47 0.80
N ASN A 8 -6.01 35.38 -0.20
CA ASN A 8 -5.10 34.27 -0.44
C ASN A 8 -4.01 34.33 0.64
N GLU A 9 -4.23 33.65 1.77
CA GLU A 9 -3.20 33.41 2.79
C GLU A 9 -2.16 32.46 2.19
N GLU A 10 -1.18 33.03 1.47
CA GLU A 10 0.04 32.33 1.12
C GLU A 10 0.75 31.97 2.43
N GLU A 11 0.76 30.67 2.78
CA GLU A 11 1.56 30.14 3.88
C GLU A 11 3.03 30.48 3.59
N GLU A 12 3.55 31.51 4.25
CA GLU A 12 4.97 31.82 4.24
C GLU A 12 5.72 30.58 4.74
N GLU A 13 6.47 29.91 3.88
CA GLU A 13 7.42 28.89 4.31
C GLU A 13 8.36 29.56 5.33
N GLU A 14 8.22 29.20 6.61
CA GLU A 14 9.12 29.67 7.65
C GLU A 14 10.53 29.26 7.21
N ASP A 15 11.38 30.26 6.93
CA ASP A 15 12.82 30.11 6.77
C ASP A 15 13.39 29.60 8.10
N VAL A 16 13.26 28.29 8.30
CA VAL A 16 13.95 27.53 9.33
C VAL A 16 15.42 27.65 9.00
N GLY A 17 16.04 28.67 9.60
CA GLY A 17 17.46 28.98 9.48
C GLY A 17 18.34 27.75 9.72
N PRO A 18 19.67 27.87 9.57
CA PRO A 18 20.57 26.73 9.51
C PRO A 18 20.30 25.72 10.62
N ILE A 19 19.88 24.50 10.25
CA ILE A 19 19.62 23.42 11.20
C ILE A 19 20.90 23.22 12.00
N GLU A 20 20.88 23.66 13.26
CA GLU A 20 22.02 23.47 14.15
C GLU A 20 22.29 21.96 14.25
N PRO A 21 23.55 21.51 14.07
CA PRO A 21 23.85 20.10 14.11
C PRO A 21 23.44 19.55 15.48
N PRO A 22 22.70 18.43 15.53
CA PRO A 22 22.18 17.91 16.79
C PRO A 22 23.33 17.70 17.79
N THR A 23 23.22 18.33 18.95
CA THR A 23 24.20 18.22 20.03
C THR A 23 23.89 17.00 20.91
N GLY A 24 24.85 16.10 21.11
CA GLY A 24 24.68 14.92 21.99
C GLY A 24 25.36 13.66 21.47
N SER A 25 24.94 12.51 21.98
CA SER A 25 25.42 11.18 21.53
C SER A 25 24.24 10.25 21.27
N LEU A 26 24.30 9.49 20.17
CA LEU A 26 23.41 8.36 19.92
C LEU A 26 23.94 7.12 20.64
N VAL A 27 23.05 6.40 21.31
CA VAL A 27 23.38 5.18 22.06
C VAL A 27 22.55 4.03 21.51
N ILE A 28 23.19 2.94 21.13
CA ILE A 28 22.53 1.71 20.69
C ILE A 28 22.43 0.77 21.91
N HIS A 29 21.21 0.34 22.20
CA HIS A 29 20.92 -0.59 23.29
C HIS A 29 20.53 -1.96 22.74
N ALA A 30 21.10 -3.03 23.31
CA ALA A 30 20.63 -4.38 23.04
C ALA A 30 19.25 -4.59 23.69
N CYS A 31 18.25 -4.94 22.88
CA CYS A 31 16.89 -5.25 23.32
C CYS A 31 16.64 -6.76 23.51
N ALA A 32 17.60 -7.60 23.13
CA ALA A 32 17.57 -9.05 23.29
C ALA A 32 18.91 -9.56 23.85
N SER A 33 18.87 -10.71 24.54
CA SER A 33 20.07 -11.41 24.99
C SER A 33 20.88 -11.94 23.81
N ALA A 34 22.20 -11.85 23.87
CA ALA A 34 23.12 -12.38 22.87
C ALA A 34 24.31 -13.07 23.56
N GLU A 35 24.79 -14.17 22.97
CA GLU A 35 25.98 -14.87 23.43
C GLU A 35 27.23 -14.38 22.70
N LYS A 36 28.40 -14.77 23.22
CA LYS A 36 29.67 -14.42 22.58
C LYS A 36 29.78 -15.10 21.22
N GLY A 37 29.86 -14.29 20.17
CA GLY A 37 29.98 -14.76 18.79
C GLY A 37 28.69 -14.60 17.99
N ASP A 38 27.58 -14.24 18.64
CA ASP A 38 26.35 -13.88 17.96
C ASP A 38 26.47 -12.51 17.29
N GLU A 39 25.75 -12.38 16.19
CA GLU A 39 25.55 -11.10 15.51
C GLU A 39 24.44 -10.31 16.21
N LEU A 40 24.65 -8.98 16.33
CA LEU A 40 23.65 -8.07 16.86
C LEU A 40 22.96 -7.36 15.70
N PHE A 41 21.66 -7.57 15.57
CA PHE A 41 20.85 -6.97 14.51
C PHE A 41 20.19 -5.69 15.02
N ASN A 42 20.30 -4.61 14.24
CA ASN A 42 19.46 -3.44 14.44
C ASN A 42 18.11 -3.62 13.72
N THR A 43 17.11 -2.81 14.08
CA THR A 43 15.88 -2.69 13.29
C THR A 43 15.97 -1.50 12.32
N PHE A 44 15.42 -1.66 11.12
CA PHE A 44 15.21 -0.58 10.15
C PHE A 44 13.80 0.04 10.26
N GLY A 45 13.07 -0.26 11.35
CA GLY A 45 11.64 0.01 11.47
C GLY A 45 10.78 -1.14 10.94
N GLN A 46 9.47 -0.89 10.80
CA GLN A 46 8.55 -1.82 10.14
C GLN A 46 8.73 -1.65 8.63
N GLN A 47 9.35 -2.62 7.97
CA GLN A 47 9.67 -2.56 6.54
C GLN A 47 9.33 -3.89 5.89
N ASN A 48 8.54 -3.84 4.82
CA ASN A 48 8.28 -5.01 4.00
C ASN A 48 9.50 -5.33 3.10
N ASN A 49 9.48 -6.51 2.48
CA ASN A 49 10.59 -6.95 1.64
C ASN A 49 10.79 -6.09 0.39
N ALA A 50 9.76 -5.46 -0.16
CA ALA A 50 9.91 -4.57 -1.30
C ALA A 50 10.72 -3.31 -0.94
N SER A 51 10.37 -2.67 0.19
CA SER A 51 11.10 -1.53 0.73
C SER A 51 12.53 -1.90 1.14
N LEU A 52 12.72 -3.07 1.78
CA LEU A 52 14.06 -3.55 2.13
C LEU A 52 14.95 -3.75 0.91
N LEU A 53 14.40 -4.35 -0.16
CA LEU A 53 15.13 -4.57 -1.39
C LEU A 53 15.48 -3.25 -2.08
N HIS A 54 14.52 -2.33 -2.15
CA HIS A 54 14.70 -1.04 -2.79
C HIS A 54 15.71 -0.14 -2.05
N LYS A 55 15.64 -0.06 -0.72
CA LYS A 55 16.47 0.84 0.08
C LYS A 55 17.82 0.23 0.46
N TYR A 56 17.88 -1.08 0.69
CA TYR A 56 19.04 -1.75 1.30
C TYR A 56 19.59 -2.93 0.47
N GLY A 57 18.93 -3.33 -0.62
CA GLY A 57 19.42 -4.37 -1.52
C GLY A 57 19.33 -5.79 -0.98
N PHE A 58 18.50 -6.04 0.03
CA PHE A 58 18.26 -7.38 0.58
C PHE A 58 16.78 -7.60 0.94
N CYS A 59 16.38 -8.86 1.09
CA CYS A 59 15.08 -9.26 1.63
C CYS A 59 15.28 -10.21 2.81
N GLU A 60 14.30 -10.28 3.71
CA GLU A 60 14.28 -11.26 4.78
C GLU A 60 13.38 -12.45 4.41
N LEU A 61 13.85 -13.67 4.68
CA LEU A 61 13.10 -14.89 4.39
C LEU A 61 11.83 -15.02 5.23
N HIS A 62 11.84 -14.45 6.44
CA HIS A 62 10.76 -14.55 7.42
C HIS A 62 10.32 -13.15 7.89
N ASN A 63 10.02 -12.27 6.92
CA ASN A 63 9.57 -10.92 7.21
C ASN A 63 8.09 -10.90 7.62
N ALA A 64 7.83 -10.49 8.87
CA ALA A 64 6.49 -10.37 9.42
C ALA A 64 5.67 -9.19 8.86
N TYR A 65 6.31 -8.29 8.11
CA TYR A 65 5.70 -7.08 7.54
C TYR A 65 5.46 -7.21 6.03
N THR A 66 5.45 -8.43 5.48
CA THR A 66 5.20 -8.63 4.04
C THR A 66 3.74 -8.37 3.72
N ASN A 67 3.43 -7.31 2.99
CA ASN A 67 2.09 -7.00 2.50
C ASN A 67 1.96 -7.22 0.98
N VAL A 68 0.73 -7.26 0.49
CA VAL A 68 0.40 -7.24 -0.94
C VAL A 68 -0.34 -5.96 -1.25
N CYS A 69 0.21 -5.17 -2.17
CA CYS A 69 -0.45 -3.96 -2.66
C CYS A 69 -1.41 -4.28 -3.81
N VAL A 70 -2.58 -3.65 -3.80
CA VAL A 70 -3.64 -3.74 -4.80
C VAL A 70 -3.85 -2.35 -5.38
N ASP A 71 -3.35 -2.13 -6.59
CA ASP A 71 -3.43 -0.83 -7.26
C ASP A 71 -4.90 -0.43 -7.49
N VAL A 72 -5.22 0.85 -7.27
CA VAL A 72 -6.57 1.39 -7.52
C VAL A 72 -7.01 1.12 -8.96
N ALA A 73 -6.11 1.24 -9.93
CA ALA A 73 -6.38 0.95 -11.33
C ALA A 73 -6.90 -0.49 -11.56
N LEU A 74 -6.40 -1.48 -10.79
CA LEU A 74 -6.89 -2.86 -10.87
C LEU A 74 -8.30 -2.99 -10.28
N VAL A 75 -8.59 -2.27 -9.20
CA VAL A 75 -9.94 -2.23 -8.60
C VAL A 75 -10.93 -1.60 -9.58
N GLU A 76 -10.56 -0.48 -10.21
CA GLU A 76 -11.35 0.19 -11.23
C GLU A 76 -11.63 -0.67 -12.45
N ASP A 77 -10.65 -1.46 -12.91
CA ASP A 77 -10.79 -2.38 -14.04
C ASP A 77 -11.76 -3.55 -13.74
N VAL A 78 -11.81 -4.02 -12.48
CA VAL A 78 -12.71 -5.10 -12.08
C VAL A 78 -14.12 -4.61 -11.80
N VAL A 79 -14.28 -3.49 -11.08
CA VAL A 79 -15.58 -3.03 -10.56
C VAL A 79 -16.22 -1.97 -11.47
N GLY A 80 -15.40 -1.22 -12.21
CA GLY A 80 -15.79 -0.08 -13.03
C GLY A 80 -15.34 1.24 -12.39
N GLY A 81 -14.43 1.96 -13.06
CA GLY A 81 -13.77 3.16 -12.52
C GLY A 81 -14.71 4.25 -11.99
N THR A 82 -15.82 4.56 -12.68
CA THR A 82 -16.79 5.55 -12.19
C THR A 82 -17.40 5.13 -10.85
N LYS A 83 -17.77 3.86 -10.69
CA LYS A 83 -18.36 3.36 -9.44
C LYS A 83 -17.37 3.43 -8.28
N VAL A 84 -16.12 3.07 -8.53
CA VAL A 84 -15.05 3.09 -7.53
C VAL A 84 -14.76 4.52 -7.09
N ARG A 85 -14.62 5.45 -8.04
CA ARG A 85 -14.35 6.87 -7.74
C ARG A 85 -15.51 7.55 -7.02
N ASP A 86 -16.74 7.30 -7.45
CA ASP A 86 -17.92 7.85 -6.77
C ASP A 86 -18.02 7.32 -5.32
N ALA A 87 -17.82 6.02 -5.13
CA ALA A 87 -17.80 5.40 -3.81
C ALA A 87 -16.68 5.95 -2.91
N ALA A 88 -15.47 6.10 -3.46
CA ALA A 88 -14.33 6.65 -2.73
C ALA A 88 -14.53 8.12 -2.36
N ALA A 89 -15.08 8.93 -3.26
CA ALA A 89 -15.39 10.33 -3.01
C ALA A 89 -16.41 10.51 -1.87
N GLU A 90 -17.43 9.65 -1.80
CA GLU A 90 -18.40 9.67 -0.70
C GLU A 90 -17.78 9.26 0.65
N LEU A 91 -16.80 8.35 0.62
CA LEU A 91 -16.13 7.83 1.82
C LEU A 91 -14.91 8.67 2.24
N GLY A 92 -14.48 9.64 1.41
CA GLY A 92 -13.26 10.40 1.62
C GLY A 92 -11.97 9.57 1.48
N VAL A 93 -12.01 8.51 0.68
CA VAL A 93 -10.85 7.64 0.40
C VAL A 93 -10.10 8.21 -0.81
N ASP A 94 -8.77 8.33 -0.70
CA ASP A 94 -7.94 8.71 -1.85
C ASP A 94 -7.82 7.53 -2.83
N VAL A 95 -8.12 7.81 -4.09
CA VAL A 95 -8.06 6.86 -5.21
C VAL A 95 -7.36 7.51 -6.41
N SER A 96 -6.32 8.29 -6.12
CA SER A 96 -5.37 8.78 -7.12
C SER A 96 -4.76 7.63 -7.94
N ASP A 97 -4.24 7.93 -9.14
CA ASP A 97 -3.81 6.90 -10.09
C ASP A 97 -2.63 6.05 -9.57
N ASP A 98 -1.86 6.57 -8.61
CA ASP A 98 -0.74 5.91 -7.92
C ASP A 98 -1.11 5.34 -6.54
N ALA A 99 -2.35 5.52 -6.09
CA ALA A 99 -2.82 4.92 -4.85
C ALA A 99 -3.02 3.40 -4.98
N TYR A 100 -2.84 2.72 -3.85
CA TYR A 100 -3.03 1.29 -3.72
C TYR A 100 -3.60 0.99 -2.34
N PHE A 101 -4.27 -0.16 -2.23
CA PHE A 101 -4.71 -0.73 -0.97
C PHE A 101 -3.77 -1.83 -0.52
N GLU A 102 -3.73 -2.12 0.78
CA GLU A 102 -2.87 -3.15 1.34
C GLU A 102 -3.62 -4.39 1.85
N ILE A 103 -2.96 -5.54 1.72
CA ILE A 103 -3.37 -6.79 2.35
C ILE A 103 -2.21 -7.27 3.22
N GLU A 104 -2.50 -7.43 4.50
CA GLU A 104 -1.55 -7.86 5.52
C GLU A 104 -1.12 -9.33 5.33
N PRO A 105 0.03 -9.75 5.87
CA PRO A 105 0.53 -11.12 5.71
C PRO A 105 -0.39 -12.20 6.31
N ASP A 106 -1.27 -11.85 7.23
CA ASP A 106 -2.28 -12.76 7.79
C ASP A 106 -3.56 -12.86 6.94
N GLY A 107 -3.61 -12.10 5.84
CA GLY A 107 -4.75 -12.01 4.93
C GLY A 107 -5.79 -10.97 5.33
N THR A 108 -5.53 -10.17 6.36
CA THR A 108 -6.40 -9.03 6.70
C THR A 108 -6.35 -8.01 5.56
N ILE A 109 -7.52 -7.63 5.06
CA ILE A 109 -7.67 -6.68 3.96
C ILE A 109 -7.91 -5.31 4.57
N GLU A 110 -7.28 -4.28 4.01
CA GLU A 110 -7.51 -2.90 4.40
C GLU A 110 -9.00 -2.54 4.37
N GLU A 111 -9.47 -1.88 5.44
CA GLU A 111 -10.87 -1.51 5.61
C GLU A 111 -11.36 -0.56 4.49
N ALA A 112 -10.49 0.32 4.00
CA ALA A 112 -10.80 1.25 2.93
C ALA A 112 -11.17 0.52 1.62
N LEU A 113 -10.44 -0.56 1.27
CA LEU A 113 -10.77 -1.38 0.11
C LEU A 113 -12.15 -2.02 0.26
N LEU A 114 -12.43 -2.61 1.44
CA LEU A 114 -13.72 -3.25 1.71
C LEU A 114 -14.88 -2.23 1.69
N ALA A 115 -14.65 -1.04 2.25
CA ALA A 115 -15.64 0.03 2.27
C ALA A 115 -15.95 0.53 0.84
N VAL A 116 -14.92 0.77 0.02
CA VAL A 116 -15.08 1.19 -1.38
C VAL A 116 -15.82 0.12 -2.19
N LEU A 117 -15.43 -1.16 -2.06
CA LEU A 117 -16.14 -2.26 -2.74
C LEU A 117 -17.59 -2.37 -2.28
N GLY A 118 -17.84 -2.29 -0.98
CA GLY A 118 -19.17 -2.34 -0.39
C GLY A 118 -20.05 -1.22 -0.93
N ARG A 119 -19.53 0.02 -0.96
CA ARG A 119 -20.25 1.18 -1.46
C ARG A 119 -20.47 1.16 -2.97
N ALA A 120 -19.51 0.65 -3.75
CA ALA A 120 -19.59 0.57 -5.21
C ALA A 120 -20.58 -0.48 -5.74
N HIS A 121 -20.83 -1.54 -4.96
CA HIS A 121 -21.82 -2.58 -5.29
C HIS A 121 -23.21 -2.32 -4.74
N ARG A 122 -23.36 -1.33 -3.87
CA ARG A 122 -24.63 -0.98 -3.23
C ARG A 122 -25.58 -0.28 -4.21
N GLY A 123 -26.87 -0.60 -4.14
CA GLY A 123 -27.92 0.18 -4.80
C GLY A 123 -28.16 1.52 -4.13
N GLU A 124 -28.68 2.53 -4.85
CA GLU A 124 -28.93 3.88 -4.32
C GLU A 124 -29.84 3.92 -3.07
N ASP A 125 -30.64 2.86 -2.83
CA ASP A 125 -31.65 2.76 -1.78
C ASP A 125 -31.31 1.81 -0.62
N GLU A 126 -30.11 1.21 -0.58
CA GLU A 126 -29.73 0.25 0.46
C GLU A 126 -29.04 0.95 1.67
N GLU A 127 -29.42 0.61 2.90
CA GLU A 127 -28.81 1.17 4.12
C GLU A 127 -27.39 0.62 4.36
N ASP A 128 -26.56 1.40 5.05
CA ASP A 128 -25.23 1.00 5.52
C ASP A 128 -25.33 -0.13 6.56
N ASP A 129 -25.28 -1.39 6.11
CA ASP A 129 -24.97 -2.52 6.99
C ASP A 129 -23.52 -2.97 6.80
N PRO A 130 -22.58 -2.45 7.62
CA PRO A 130 -21.16 -2.78 7.52
C PRO A 130 -20.85 -4.24 7.90
N THR A 131 -21.84 -5.03 8.34
CA THR A 131 -21.63 -6.41 8.78
C THR A 131 -21.85 -7.45 7.68
N THR A 132 -22.31 -7.04 6.49
CA THR A 132 -22.66 -7.97 5.41
C THR A 132 -21.71 -7.86 4.23
N GLU A 133 -20.77 -8.80 4.14
CA GLU A 133 -19.95 -8.99 2.95
C GLU A 133 -20.83 -9.51 1.81
N SER A 134 -21.28 -8.62 0.93
CA SER A 134 -22.21 -8.98 -0.16
C SER A 134 -21.56 -10.02 -1.11
N PRO A 135 -22.36 -10.86 -1.79
CA PRO A 135 -21.83 -11.79 -2.79
C PRO A 135 -21.00 -11.10 -3.89
N ASP A 136 -21.38 -9.88 -4.25
CA ASP A 136 -20.72 -9.08 -5.29
C ASP A 136 -19.37 -8.51 -4.83
N VAL A 137 -19.27 -8.07 -3.56
CA VAL A 137 -18.00 -7.69 -2.93
C VAL A 137 -17.04 -8.88 -2.93
N ARG A 138 -17.50 -10.06 -2.48
CA ARG A 138 -16.69 -11.29 -2.49
C ARG A 138 -16.27 -11.72 -3.89
N ALA A 139 -17.16 -11.60 -4.87
CA ALA A 139 -16.84 -11.94 -6.26
C ALA A 139 -15.78 -10.99 -6.83
N SER A 140 -15.93 -9.68 -6.60
CA SER A 140 -14.99 -8.68 -7.08
C SER A 140 -13.63 -8.81 -6.43
N LEU A 141 -13.59 -8.97 -5.10
CA LEU A 141 -12.35 -9.21 -4.36
C LEU A 141 -11.64 -10.46 -4.87
N ARG A 142 -12.36 -11.56 -5.09
CA ARG A 142 -11.78 -12.78 -5.69
C ARG A 142 -11.16 -12.48 -7.05
N THR A 143 -11.89 -11.80 -7.94
CA THR A 143 -11.38 -11.46 -9.28
C THR A 143 -10.18 -10.53 -9.22
N ILE A 144 -10.15 -9.55 -8.31
CA ILE A 144 -9.00 -8.67 -8.07
C ILE A 144 -7.78 -9.50 -7.67
N LEU A 145 -7.93 -10.40 -6.68
CA LEU A 145 -6.83 -11.25 -6.21
C LEU A 145 -6.34 -12.23 -7.28
N GLU A 146 -7.25 -12.83 -8.05
CA GLU A 146 -6.90 -13.71 -9.17
C GLU A 146 -6.13 -12.97 -10.26
N ARG A 147 -6.57 -11.75 -10.63
CA ARG A 147 -5.86 -10.91 -11.60
C ARG A 147 -4.50 -10.47 -11.07
N ARG A 148 -4.43 -10.06 -9.79
CA ARG A 148 -3.17 -9.68 -9.15
C ARG A 148 -2.19 -10.84 -9.13
N ALA A 149 -2.63 -12.05 -8.76
CA ALA A 149 -1.79 -13.23 -8.78
C ALA A 149 -1.31 -13.59 -10.19
N ALA A 150 -2.19 -13.47 -11.20
CA ALA A 150 -1.85 -13.76 -12.59
C ALA A 150 -0.75 -12.85 -13.16
N MET A 151 -0.58 -11.63 -12.64
CA MET A 151 0.52 -10.72 -13.02
C MET A 151 1.91 -11.29 -12.70
N TYR A 152 2.00 -12.24 -11.76
CA TYR A 152 3.25 -12.89 -11.37
C TYR A 152 3.50 -14.23 -12.12
N GLY A 153 2.61 -14.66 -13.02
CA GLY A 153 2.72 -15.90 -13.80
C GLY A 153 2.29 -17.18 -13.05
N GLU A 154 2.11 -18.29 -13.78
CA GLU A 154 1.70 -19.60 -13.22
C GLU A 154 2.76 -20.25 -12.31
N ASP A 155 4.02 -19.83 -12.45
CA ASP A 155 5.14 -20.22 -11.58
C ASP A 155 5.56 -19.03 -10.73
N GLY A 156 4.95 -18.85 -9.57
CA GLY A 156 5.34 -17.84 -8.57
C GLY A 156 6.76 -18.05 -8.02
N GLY A 157 7.79 -17.92 -8.86
CA GLY A 157 9.20 -17.92 -8.49
C GLY A 157 9.91 -19.27 -8.48
N ARG A 158 9.53 -20.25 -9.32
CA ARG A 158 10.44 -21.38 -9.63
C ARG A 158 11.00 -21.23 -11.03
N GLY A 159 11.71 -20.12 -11.25
CA GLY A 159 12.58 -19.98 -12.41
C GLY A 159 13.63 -21.07 -12.38
N SER A 160 13.56 -22.01 -13.32
CA SER A 160 14.76 -22.64 -13.86
C SER A 160 15.68 -21.51 -14.34
N ASP A 161 16.94 -21.54 -13.91
CA ASP A 161 18.00 -20.65 -14.39
C ASP A 161 18.07 -20.70 -15.92
N ASP A 162 17.36 -19.81 -16.62
CA ASP A 162 17.59 -19.58 -18.04
C ASP A 162 17.52 -18.08 -18.33
N ASP A 163 18.62 -17.63 -18.90
CA ASP A 163 19.05 -16.28 -19.18
C ASP A 163 18.21 -15.68 -20.33
N GLY A 164 17.87 -14.39 -20.24
CA GLY A 164 17.50 -13.60 -21.42
C GLY A 164 16.10 -12.99 -21.45
N GLY A 165 16.05 -11.73 -21.04
CA GLY A 165 15.28 -10.63 -21.63
C GLY A 165 13.94 -10.89 -22.32
N SER A 166 12.86 -10.44 -21.66
CA SER A 166 11.88 -9.57 -22.32
C SER A 166 11.31 -8.61 -21.29
N VAL A 167 11.31 -7.30 -21.61
CA VAL A 167 10.59 -6.28 -20.84
C VAL A 167 9.11 -6.47 -21.18
N GLY A 168 8.51 -7.51 -20.59
CA GLY A 168 7.06 -7.62 -20.47
C GLY A 168 6.57 -6.56 -19.49
N ASP A 169 5.28 -6.25 -19.57
CA ASP A 169 4.58 -5.33 -18.66
C ASP A 169 5.11 -5.50 -17.24
N ALA A 170 5.63 -4.42 -16.66
CA ALA A 170 6.41 -4.49 -15.44
C ALA A 170 5.55 -5.14 -14.36
N VAL A 171 5.98 -6.30 -13.85
CA VAL A 171 5.32 -6.95 -12.74
C VAL A 171 5.23 -5.92 -11.62
N PRO A 172 4.02 -5.64 -11.10
CA PRO A 172 3.86 -4.55 -10.17
C PRO A 172 4.71 -4.80 -8.93
N ALA A 173 5.54 -3.81 -8.61
CA ALA A 173 6.34 -3.83 -7.40
C ALA A 173 5.38 -3.93 -6.20
N GLY A 174 5.73 -4.74 -5.20
CA GLY A 174 5.09 -4.56 -3.89
C GLY A 174 5.36 -3.13 -3.45
N GLY A 175 4.34 -2.36 -3.13
CA GLY A 175 4.49 -1.04 -2.50
C GLY A 175 5.17 -1.20 -1.14
N GLY A 176 5.68 -0.12 -0.55
CA GLY A 176 6.41 -0.18 0.72
C GLY A 176 6.64 1.19 1.35
#